data_AF-A0A085GDV5-F1
#
_entry.id   AF-A0A085GDV5-F1
#
_cell.length_a   1.000
_cell.length_b   1.000
_cell.length_c   1.000
_cell.angle_alpha   90.00
_cell.angle_beta   90.00
_cell.angle_gamma   90.00
#
_symmetry.space_group_name_H-M   'P 1'
#
loop_
_entity.id
_entity.type
_entity.pdbx_description
1 polymer ?
#
loop_
_entity_poly.entity_id
_entity_poly.type
_entity_poly.pdbx_seq_one_letter_code
_entity_poly.pdbx_strand_id
1 'polypeptide(L)'
;MDTIGEVTADLRSNIAAEARAKILYERLINLTDDVGVKDALGFLMTREVAHQISFEKALYAISNNFPPGKMPPIEKYATVYYNMSEGNDMRGSWNSDENFTFVANPEPAVDGGDGSASVTLSAAQKANLDNLANRTASDPSVNPVTGTDLGSVPPVENEAVKKGTTKRKTPKK
;
A
#
# COMPACT_ATOMS: atom_id res chain seq x y z
N MET A 1 1.50 -19.27 -5.11
CA MET A 1 0.98 -18.69 -6.37
C MET A 1 0.39 -17.35 -5.96
N ASP A 2 1.02 -16.24 -6.33
CA ASP A 2 0.59 -14.88 -5.94
C ASP A 2 -0.37 -14.26 -6.97
N THR A 3 -0.94 -15.12 -7.83
CA THR A 3 -1.92 -14.78 -8.85
C THR A 3 -3.21 -15.48 -8.49
N ILE A 4 -4.28 -14.71 -8.26
CA ILE A 4 -5.61 -15.25 -7.97
C ILE A 4 -6.58 -15.09 -9.14
N GLY A 5 -6.11 -14.56 -10.27
CA GLY A 5 -6.90 -14.33 -11.48
C GLY A 5 -7.75 -13.06 -11.43
N GLU A 6 -7.61 -12.27 -10.37
CA GLU A 6 -8.24 -10.96 -10.21
C GLU A 6 -7.17 -9.87 -10.42
N VAL A 7 -7.17 -9.29 -11.62
CA VAL A 7 -6.12 -8.36 -12.09
C VAL A 7 -5.90 -7.20 -11.13
N THR A 8 -6.96 -6.71 -10.49
CA THR A 8 -6.88 -5.59 -9.56
C THR A 8 -6.13 -5.94 -8.28
N ALA A 9 -6.28 -7.16 -7.78
CA ALA A 9 -5.54 -7.67 -6.64
C ALA A 9 -4.10 -8.02 -7.04
N ASP A 10 -3.92 -8.68 -8.19
CA ASP A 10 -2.61 -9.08 -8.70
C ASP A 10 -1.70 -7.85 -8.93
N LEU A 11 -2.22 -6.76 -9.50
CA LEU A 11 -1.48 -5.51 -9.69
C LEU A 11 -1.07 -4.85 -8.37
N ARG A 12 -1.89 -4.94 -7.32
CA ARG A 12 -1.51 -4.46 -5.98
C ARG A 12 -0.42 -5.32 -5.36
N SER A 13 -0.48 -6.64 -5.56
CA SER A 13 0.61 -7.52 -5.13
C SER A 13 1.91 -7.19 -5.85
N ASN A 14 1.86 -6.94 -7.17
CA ASN A 14 3.02 -6.51 -7.95
C ASN A 14 3.60 -5.19 -7.42
N ILE A 15 2.77 -4.16 -7.18
CA ILE A 15 3.23 -2.88 -6.60
C ILE A 15 3.93 -3.11 -5.25
N ALA A 16 3.33 -3.94 -4.38
CA ALA A 16 3.92 -4.28 -3.09
C ALA A 16 5.22 -5.08 -3.24
N ALA A 17 5.32 -5.96 -4.23
CA ALA A 17 6.53 -6.73 -4.53
C ALA A 17 7.68 -5.81 -4.98
N GLU A 18 7.43 -4.87 -5.89
CA GLU A 18 8.48 -3.94 -6.34
C GLU A 18 8.89 -2.97 -5.25
N ALA A 19 7.97 -2.54 -4.37
CA ALA A 19 8.31 -1.76 -3.19
C ALA A 19 9.23 -2.55 -2.23
N ARG A 20 8.93 -3.83 -1.97
CA ARG A 20 9.78 -4.70 -1.15
C ARG A 20 11.15 -4.94 -1.79
N ALA A 21 11.20 -5.21 -3.10
CA ALA A 21 12.44 -5.42 -3.84
C ALA A 21 13.35 -4.18 -3.75
N LYS A 22 12.78 -2.99 -3.97
CA LYS A 22 13.51 -1.71 -3.86
C LYS A 22 14.16 -1.53 -2.48
N ILE A 23 13.41 -1.77 -1.40
CA ILE A 23 13.94 -1.65 -0.02
C ILE A 23 15.02 -2.70 0.27
N LEU A 24 14.88 -3.92 -0.26
CA LEU A 24 15.91 -4.94 -0.14
C LEU A 24 17.21 -4.50 -0.84
N TYR A 25 17.12 -3.91 -2.03
CA TYR A 25 18.29 -3.40 -2.73
C TYR A 25 18.98 -2.26 -1.98
N GLU A 26 18.22 -1.30 -1.42
CA GLU A 26 18.78 -0.24 -0.56
C GLU A 26 19.57 -0.83 0.62
N ARG A 27 19.03 -1.87 1.27
CA ARG A 27 19.71 -2.54 2.38
C ARG A 27 20.97 -3.27 1.92
N LEU A 28 20.90 -3.99 0.80
CA LEU A 28 22.05 -4.73 0.26
C LEU A 28 23.19 -3.80 -0.17
N ILE A 29 22.88 -2.65 -0.77
CA ILE A 29 23.86 -1.62 -1.14
C ILE A 29 24.63 -1.13 0.10
N ASN A 30 23.95 -1.01 1.25
CA ASN A 30 24.57 -0.58 2.51
C ASN A 30 25.38 -1.69 3.20
N LEU A 31 25.32 -2.94 2.74
CA LEU A 31 26.01 -4.09 3.33
C LEU A 31 27.23 -4.56 2.52
N THR A 32 27.60 -3.84 1.47
CA THR A 32 28.74 -4.19 0.61
C THR A 32 29.53 -2.95 0.22
N ASP A 33 30.82 -3.12 -0.10
CA ASP A 33 31.68 -2.09 -0.68
C ASP A 33 32.08 -2.37 -2.12
N ASP A 34 31.66 -3.51 -2.69
CA ASP A 34 31.95 -3.87 -4.07
C ASP A 34 31.20 -2.95 -5.04
N VAL A 35 31.97 -2.25 -5.89
CA VAL A 35 31.44 -1.27 -6.85
C VAL A 35 30.55 -1.93 -7.90
N GLY A 36 30.92 -3.12 -8.38
CA GLY A 36 30.13 -3.84 -9.39
C GLY A 36 28.78 -4.29 -8.85
N VAL A 37 28.74 -4.73 -7.58
CA VAL A 37 27.48 -5.08 -6.90
C VAL A 37 26.62 -3.83 -6.69
N LYS A 38 27.20 -2.70 -6.28
CA LYS A 38 26.47 -1.44 -6.11
C LYS A 38 25.87 -0.95 -7.43
N ASP A 39 26.61 -1.03 -8.52
CA ASP A 39 26.14 -0.64 -9.85
C ASP A 39 24.98 -1.53 -10.32
N ALA A 40 25.11 -2.84 -10.16
CA ALA A 40 24.06 -3.80 -10.51
C ALA A 40 22.78 -3.55 -9.68
N LEU A 41 22.90 -3.40 -8.36
CA LEU A 41 21.76 -3.11 -7.49
C LEU A 41 21.15 -1.72 -7.76
N GLY A 42 21.97 -0.73 -8.10
CA GLY A 42 21.50 0.61 -8.48
C GLY A 42 20.68 0.59 -9.77
N PHE A 43 21.10 -0.20 -10.76
CA PHE A 43 20.32 -0.43 -11.98
C PHE A 43 18.99 -1.13 -11.67
N LEU A 44 19.01 -2.23 -10.91
CA LEU A 44 17.79 -2.95 -10.53
C LEU A 44 16.82 -2.06 -9.74
N MET A 45 17.32 -1.28 -8.78
CA MET A 45 16.51 -0.31 -8.03
C MET A 45 15.82 0.70 -8.95
N THR A 46 16.49 1.16 -10.00
CA THR A 46 15.91 2.08 -10.99
C THR A 46 14.81 1.37 -11.80
N ARG A 47 14.99 0.09 -12.11
CA ARG A 47 13.96 -0.72 -12.77
C ARG A 47 12.72 -0.91 -11.89
N GLU A 48 12.88 -1.08 -10.59
CA GLU A 48 11.72 -1.19 -9.68
C GLU A 48 10.89 0.09 -9.64
N VAL A 49 11.51 1.27 -9.74
CA VAL A 49 10.77 2.53 -9.87
C VAL A 49 9.96 2.55 -11.17
N ALA A 50 10.55 2.09 -12.29
CA ALA A 50 9.83 2.01 -13.56
C ALA A 50 8.67 1.01 -13.51
N HIS A 51 8.84 -0.13 -12.84
CA HIS A 51 7.78 -1.13 -12.66
C HIS A 51 6.67 -0.62 -11.76
N GLN A 52 6.98 0.06 -10.65
CA GLN A 52 5.98 0.73 -9.80
C GLN A 52 5.12 1.72 -10.61
N ILE A 53 5.75 2.62 -11.36
CA ILE A 53 5.04 3.57 -12.23
C ILE A 53 4.14 2.83 -13.24
N SER A 54 4.64 1.75 -13.84
CA SER A 54 3.89 0.98 -14.83
C SER A 54 2.67 0.28 -14.20
N PHE A 55 2.85 -0.38 -13.07
CA PHE A 55 1.78 -1.11 -12.40
C PHE A 55 0.74 -0.18 -11.78
N GLU A 56 1.15 0.94 -11.18
CA GLU A 56 0.23 1.96 -10.68
C GLU A 56 -0.60 2.57 -11.81
N LYS A 57 0.03 2.91 -12.95
CA LYS A 57 -0.70 3.39 -14.13
C LYS A 57 -1.69 2.35 -14.64
N ALA A 58 -1.29 1.08 -14.70
CA ALA A 58 -2.19 0.00 -15.12
C ALA A 58 -3.36 -0.16 -14.14
N LEU A 59 -3.10 -0.12 -12.84
CA LEU A 59 -4.11 -0.25 -11.79
C LEU A 59 -5.11 0.91 -11.80
N TYR A 60 -4.63 2.14 -11.97
CA TYR A 60 -5.45 3.35 -11.96
C TYR A 60 -6.19 3.60 -13.27
N ALA A 61 -5.78 2.93 -14.36
CA ALA A 61 -6.54 2.93 -15.62
C ALA A 61 -7.79 2.04 -15.57
N ILE A 62 -7.94 1.17 -14.56
CA ILE A 62 -9.13 0.35 -14.36
C ILE A 62 -10.17 1.15 -13.56
N SER A 63 -11.34 1.38 -14.15
CA SER A 63 -12.45 2.05 -13.47
C SER A 63 -13.06 1.20 -12.35
N ASN A 64 -13.56 1.85 -11.29
CA ASN A 64 -14.21 1.21 -10.14
C ASN A 64 -13.37 0.11 -9.48
N ASN A 65 -12.06 0.31 -9.43
CA ASN A 65 -11.11 -0.62 -8.84
C ASN A 65 -10.97 -0.45 -7.31
N PHE A 66 -11.70 0.49 -6.69
CA PHE A 66 -11.66 0.71 -5.25
C PHE A 66 -13.06 0.85 -4.64
N PRO A 67 -13.44 0.00 -3.67
CA PRO A 67 -12.83 -1.32 -3.39
C PRO A 67 -13.04 -2.28 -4.58
N PRO A 68 -12.12 -3.22 -4.84
CA PRO A 68 -12.29 -4.18 -5.93
C PRO A 68 -13.45 -5.14 -5.64
N GLY A 69 -14.13 -5.59 -6.70
CA GLY A 69 -15.27 -6.50 -6.62
C GLY A 69 -16.62 -5.81 -6.75
N LYS A 70 -17.68 -6.60 -6.96
CA LYS A 70 -19.04 -6.10 -7.22
C LYS A 70 -19.98 -6.18 -6.02
N MET A 71 -19.68 -7.07 -5.06
CA MET A 71 -20.56 -7.28 -3.91
C MET A 71 -20.33 -6.17 -2.88
N PRO A 72 -21.39 -5.49 -2.42
CA PRO A 72 -21.26 -4.51 -1.36
C PRO A 72 -20.85 -5.20 -0.05
N PRO A 73 -20.12 -4.51 0.83
CA PRO A 73 -19.81 -5.04 2.16
C PRO A 73 -21.08 -5.09 3.02
N ILE A 74 -21.05 -5.91 4.07
CA ILE A 74 -22.09 -5.88 5.11
C ILE A 74 -21.88 -4.60 5.92
N GLU A 75 -22.76 -3.61 5.74
CA GLU A 75 -22.63 -2.27 6.32
C GLU A 75 -22.36 -2.28 7.83
N LYS A 76 -23.01 -3.18 8.57
CA LYS A 76 -22.84 -3.35 10.02
C LYS A 76 -21.38 -3.56 10.45
N TYR A 77 -20.55 -4.15 9.60
CA TYR A 77 -19.16 -4.51 9.94
C TYR A 77 -18.13 -3.72 9.14
N ALA A 78 -18.54 -3.00 8.10
CA ALA A 78 -17.62 -2.34 7.16
C ALA A 78 -16.79 -1.22 7.80
N THR A 79 -17.30 -0.60 8.86
CA THR A 79 -16.69 0.56 9.54
C THR A 79 -16.39 0.28 11.01
N VAL A 80 -16.44 -0.97 11.48
CA VAL A 80 -16.13 -1.29 12.89
C VAL A 80 -14.65 -1.68 13.01
N TYR A 81 -13.90 -0.97 13.84
CA TYR A 81 -12.51 -1.30 14.15
C TYR A 81 -12.46 -1.97 15.53
N TYR A 82 -12.07 -3.25 15.57
CA TYR A 82 -11.89 -3.99 16.82
C TYR A 82 -10.45 -3.88 17.29
N ASN A 83 -10.24 -3.37 18.51
CA ASN A 83 -8.93 -3.36 19.12
C ASN A 83 -8.56 -4.74 19.65
N MET A 84 -7.83 -5.51 18.85
CA MET A 84 -7.35 -6.84 19.22
C MET A 84 -5.89 -6.82 19.73
N SER A 85 -5.37 -5.65 20.05
CA SER A 85 -4.02 -5.42 20.57
C SER A 85 -4.09 -5.15 22.08
N GLU A 86 -3.15 -5.70 22.86
CA GLU A 86 -2.96 -5.33 24.27
C GLU A 86 -1.73 -4.42 24.39
N GLY A 87 -1.92 -3.18 24.88
CA GLY A 87 -0.81 -2.27 25.20
C GLY A 87 -1.02 -0.82 24.76
N ASN A 88 0.03 -0.22 24.17
CA ASN A 88 0.08 1.20 23.84
C ASN A 88 -0.51 1.46 22.45
N ASP A 89 -1.84 1.46 22.35
CA ASP A 89 -2.53 1.54 21.07
C ASP A 89 -2.47 2.94 20.46
N MET A 90 -1.93 3.02 19.25
CA MET A 90 -1.83 4.27 18.51
C MET A 90 -3.15 4.58 17.80
N ARG A 91 -3.70 5.77 18.03
CA ARG A 91 -4.91 6.27 17.35
C ARG A 91 -4.53 7.19 16.19
N GLY A 92 -5.13 6.98 15.02
CA GLY A 92 -4.96 7.80 13.83
C GLY A 92 -6.13 7.64 12.85
N SER A 93 -6.04 8.24 11.66
CA SER A 93 -7.11 8.19 10.66
C SER A 93 -7.52 6.76 10.25
N TRP A 94 -6.62 5.78 10.41
CA TRP A 94 -6.86 4.37 10.08
C TRP A 94 -7.64 3.56 11.13
N ASN A 95 -7.95 4.12 12.31
CA ASN A 95 -8.71 3.42 13.37
C ASN A 95 -9.49 4.36 14.32
N SER A 96 -9.60 5.64 13.97
CA SER A 96 -10.25 6.65 14.81
C SER A 96 -11.75 6.76 14.53
N ASP A 97 -12.45 7.40 15.48
CA ASP A 97 -13.90 7.61 15.43
C ASP A 97 -14.35 8.54 14.29
N GLU A 98 -13.40 9.22 13.63
CA GLU A 98 -13.65 10.00 12.41
C GLU A 98 -14.02 9.10 11.21
N ASN A 99 -13.42 7.90 11.12
CA ASN A 99 -13.60 6.99 9.99
C ASN A 99 -14.21 5.63 10.40
N PHE A 100 -14.13 5.24 11.68
CA PHE A 100 -14.51 3.91 12.17
C PHE A 100 -15.27 3.97 13.50
N THR A 101 -16.21 3.07 13.75
CA THR A 101 -16.70 2.81 15.10
C THR A 101 -15.69 1.96 15.86
N PHE A 102 -14.97 2.56 16.82
CA PHE A 102 -13.93 1.86 17.56
C PHE A 102 -14.50 1.02 18.71
N VAL A 103 -14.11 -0.26 18.77
CA VAL A 103 -14.45 -1.18 19.86
C VAL A 103 -13.17 -1.47 20.65
N ALA A 104 -13.06 -0.84 21.82
CA ALA A 104 -11.84 -0.88 22.64
C ALA A 104 -11.57 -2.25 23.28
N ASN A 105 -12.63 -2.97 23.66
CA ASN A 105 -12.53 -4.25 24.38
C ASN A 105 -13.43 -5.29 23.69
N PRO A 106 -13.02 -5.85 22.53
CA PRO A 106 -13.73 -6.98 21.92
C PRO A 106 -13.62 -8.24 22.79
N GLU A 107 -14.64 -9.10 22.74
CA GLU A 107 -14.61 -10.40 23.44
C GLU A 107 -13.43 -11.25 22.92
N PRO A 108 -12.52 -11.71 23.79
CA PRO A 108 -11.22 -12.25 23.38
C PRO A 108 -11.28 -13.69 22.85
N ALA A 109 -10.29 -14.06 22.02
CA ALA A 109 -9.85 -15.44 21.89
C ALA A 109 -8.94 -15.79 23.09
N VAL A 110 -9.24 -16.92 23.71
CA VAL A 110 -8.66 -17.40 24.98
C VAL A 110 -7.22 -17.91 24.82
N ASP A 111 -6.24 -17.17 25.35
CA ASP A 111 -4.97 -17.73 25.81
C ASP A 111 -4.22 -16.95 26.90
N GLY A 112 -4.66 -15.74 27.30
CA GLY A 112 -4.26 -15.13 28.58
C GLY A 112 -2.76 -14.82 28.73
N GLY A 113 -2.06 -14.51 27.63
CA GLY A 113 -0.68 -14.03 27.63
C GLY A 113 -0.54 -12.67 26.96
N ASP A 114 0.44 -11.86 27.38
CA ASP A 114 0.70 -10.52 26.81
C ASP A 114 1.42 -10.54 25.44
N GLY A 115 1.82 -11.73 24.97
CA GLY A 115 2.40 -11.96 23.64
C GLY A 115 3.69 -11.21 23.35
N SER A 116 4.34 -10.57 24.33
CA SER A 116 5.43 -9.63 24.07
C SER A 116 6.78 -10.33 23.86
N ALA A 117 7.34 -10.19 22.66
CA ALA A 117 8.71 -10.64 22.36
C ALA A 117 9.71 -9.50 22.59
N SER A 118 10.76 -9.74 23.38
CA SER A 118 11.85 -8.77 23.58
C SER A 118 13.21 -9.34 23.14
N VAL A 119 14.09 -8.46 22.65
CA VAL A 119 15.45 -8.78 22.22
C VAL A 119 16.43 -7.70 22.70
N THR A 120 17.62 -8.12 23.09
CA THR A 120 18.69 -7.21 23.55
C THR A 120 19.44 -6.63 22.35
N LEU A 121 19.49 -5.30 22.24
CA LEU A 121 20.22 -4.58 21.20
C LEU A 121 21.45 -3.85 21.77
N SER A 122 22.53 -3.77 21.00
CA SER A 122 23.64 -2.84 21.31
C SER A 122 23.19 -1.39 21.16
N ALA A 123 23.93 -0.45 21.77
CA ALA A 123 23.62 0.98 21.70
C ALA A 123 23.54 1.50 20.24
N ALA A 124 24.44 1.04 19.37
CA ALA A 124 24.45 1.42 17.95
C ALA A 124 23.23 0.85 17.20
N GLN A 125 22.86 -0.42 17.45
CA GLN A 125 21.67 -1.03 16.85
C GLN A 125 20.39 -0.36 17.32
N LYS A 126 20.31 0.02 18.59
CA LYS A 126 19.18 0.76 19.15
C LYS A 126 19.03 2.13 18.48
N ALA A 127 20.11 2.89 18.33
CA ALA A 127 20.07 4.18 17.64
C ALA A 127 19.60 4.06 16.18
N ASN A 128 20.04 3.02 15.46
CA ASN A 128 19.57 2.74 14.10
C ASN A 128 18.08 2.36 14.05
N LEU A 129 17.61 1.57 15.02
CA LEU A 129 16.20 1.22 15.15
C LEU A 129 15.34 2.44 15.46
N ASP A 130 15.79 3.31 16.38
CA ASP A 130 15.09 4.54 16.75
C ASP A 130 14.98 5.49 15.55
N ASN A 131 16.05 5.63 14.76
CA ASN A 131 16.03 6.41 13.52
C ASN A 131 15.08 5.83 12.47
N LEU A 132 15.04 4.50 12.34
CA LEU A 132 14.08 3.84 11.45
C LEU A 132 12.65 4.09 11.90
N ALA A 133 12.38 3.89 13.20
CA ALA A 133 11.07 4.09 13.80
C ALA A 133 10.57 5.53 13.61
N ASN A 134 11.41 6.53 13.87
CA ASN A 134 11.07 7.94 13.67
C ASN A 134 10.78 8.26 12.19
N ARG A 135 11.55 7.69 11.26
CA ARG A 135 11.37 7.93 9.82
C ARG A 135 10.09 7.29 9.28
N THR A 136 9.67 6.15 9.83
CA THR A 136 8.49 5.39 9.37
C THR A 136 7.27 5.59 10.26
N ALA A 137 7.35 6.48 11.24
CA ALA A 137 6.22 6.78 12.12
C ALA A 137 5.08 7.39 11.31
N SER A 138 3.89 6.83 11.45
CA SER A 138 2.68 7.42 10.91
C SER A 138 2.40 8.76 11.60
N ASP A 139 1.95 9.76 10.84
CA ASP A 139 1.44 11.01 11.42
C ASP A 139 -0.05 10.84 11.78
N PRO A 140 -0.40 10.78 13.08
CA PRO A 140 -1.79 10.56 13.50
C PRO A 140 -2.67 11.80 13.28
N SER A 141 -2.09 12.97 13.01
CA SER A 141 -2.84 14.22 12.82
C SER A 141 -3.39 14.41 11.41
N VAL A 142 -3.04 13.51 10.47
CA VAL A 142 -3.43 13.61 9.07
C VAL A 142 -4.51 12.59 8.71
N ASN A 143 -5.54 13.04 8.00
CA ASN A 143 -6.54 12.20 7.36
C ASN A 143 -6.35 12.23 5.82
N PRO A 144 -5.59 11.28 5.24
CA PRO A 144 -5.25 11.30 3.83
C PRO A 144 -6.37 10.74 2.95
N VAL A 145 -6.45 11.22 1.71
CA VAL A 145 -7.31 10.65 0.66
C VAL A 145 -6.86 9.22 0.35
N THR A 146 -7.77 8.26 0.45
CA THR A 146 -7.50 6.85 0.17
C THR A 146 -7.77 6.49 -1.29
N GLY A 147 -7.31 5.31 -1.72
CA GLY A 147 -7.69 4.77 -3.03
C GLY A 147 -9.19 4.61 -3.21
N THR A 148 -9.93 4.32 -2.13
CA THR A 148 -11.41 4.28 -2.11
C THR A 148 -12.02 5.64 -2.40
N ASP A 149 -11.48 6.69 -1.80
CA ASP A 149 -11.94 8.06 -2.05
C ASP A 149 -11.67 8.47 -3.50
N LEU A 150 -10.49 8.12 -4.05
CA LEU A 150 -10.16 8.36 -5.45
C LEU A 150 -11.09 7.61 -6.42
N GLY A 151 -11.48 6.37 -6.08
CA GLY A 151 -12.41 5.56 -6.87
C GLY A 151 -13.84 6.11 -6.92
N SER A 152 -14.21 7.02 -6.01
CA SER A 152 -15.51 7.68 -5.99
C SER A 152 -15.64 8.84 -6.99
N VAL A 153 -14.51 9.32 -7.54
CA VAL A 153 -14.46 10.43 -8.50
C VAL A 153 -14.26 9.86 -9.92
N PRO A 154 -14.98 10.36 -10.95
CA PRO A 154 -14.77 9.94 -12.33
C PRO A 154 -13.31 10.16 -12.80
N PRO A 155 -12.72 9.25 -13.61
CA PRO A 155 -11.37 9.42 -14.13
C PRO A 155 -11.21 10.72 -14.92
N VAL A 156 -10.06 11.38 -14.79
CA VAL A 156 -9.70 12.52 -15.64
C VAL A 156 -9.45 12.01 -17.06
N GLU A 157 -10.25 12.48 -18.02
CA GLU A 157 -10.16 12.03 -19.40
C GLU A 157 -8.89 12.55 -20.11
N ASN A 158 -8.26 11.69 -20.91
CA ASN A 158 -7.11 12.08 -21.73
C ASN A 158 -7.56 12.80 -23.01
N GLU A 159 -7.59 14.13 -22.94
CA GLU A 159 -8.00 15.01 -24.05
C GLU A 159 -7.12 14.87 -25.32
N ALA A 160 -5.89 14.35 -25.21
CA ALA A 160 -5.04 14.11 -26.37
C ALA A 160 -5.54 12.96 -27.25
N VAL A 161 -6.23 11.96 -26.66
CA VAL A 161 -6.76 10.80 -27.38
C VAL A 161 -8.05 11.17 -28.14
N LYS A 162 -8.88 12.07 -27.59
CA LYS A 162 -10.12 12.54 -28.25
C LYS A 162 -9.88 13.26 -29.58
N LYS A 163 -8.74 13.94 -29.76
CA LYS A 163 -8.42 14.62 -31.02
C LYS A 163 -8.08 13.67 -32.18
N GLY A 164 -7.80 12.38 -31.89
CA GLY A 164 -7.48 11.37 -32.92
C GLY A 164 -8.68 10.69 -33.57
N THR A 165 -9.88 10.79 -32.99
CA THR A 165 -11.09 10.10 -33.46
C THR A 165 -12.00 11.00 -34.31
N THR A 166 -11.47 11.57 -35.39
CA THR A 166 -12.29 12.33 -36.34
C THR A 166 -12.83 11.42 -37.47
N LYS A 167 -14.11 11.04 -37.35
CA LYS A 167 -15.08 10.56 -38.37
C LYS A 167 -14.56 9.65 -39.51
N ARG A 168 -14.68 8.33 -39.31
CA ARG A 168 -14.81 7.38 -40.44
C ARG A 168 -16.19 7.60 -41.09
N LYS A 169 -16.25 8.30 -42.23
CA LYS A 169 -17.47 8.41 -43.05
C LYS A 169 -17.80 7.02 -43.60
N THR A 170 -18.96 6.49 -43.28
CA THR A 170 -19.55 5.32 -43.94
C THR A 170 -19.92 5.68 -45.39
N PRO A 171 -19.48 4.92 -46.40
CA PRO A 171 -19.94 5.11 -47.77
C PRO A 171 -21.35 4.54 -47.91
N LYS A 172 -22.27 5.32 -48.47
CA LYS A 172 -23.60 4.85 -48.88
C LYS A 172 -23.44 3.88 -50.05
N LYS A 173 -24.07 2.72 -49.96
CA LYS A 173 -24.59 1.96 -51.10
C LYS A 173 -26.01 1.53 -50.76
#